data_AF-A0A2R7P0S6-F1
#
_entry.id   AF-A0A2R7P0S6-F1
#
_cell.length_a   1.000
_cell.length_b   1.000
_cell.length_c   1.000
_cell.angle_alpha   90.00
_cell.angle_beta   90.00
_cell.angle_gamma   90.00
#
_symmetry.space_group_name_H-M   'P 1'
#
loop_
_entity.id
_entity.type
_entity.pdbx_description
1 polymer ?
#
loop_
_entity_poly.entity_id
_entity_poly.type
_entity_poly.pdbx_seq_one_letter_code
_entity_poly.pdbx_strand_id
1 'polypeptide(L)'
;MTQILNMTYNNPFMKIEVQDLKFGNIEKPELIAGEYFSIAHYFLKLKCNVSSFNDEMKQKMNSALTAKYGANNVKYLANEGSYLINANMKACAVSKDKKIWKFVILEKEYKKVLVKVLPKKILDKF
;
A
#
# COMPACT_ATOMS: atom_id res chain seq x y z
N MET A 1 -5.55 22.01 9.51
CA MET A 1 -4.95 20.93 8.69
C MET A 1 -4.03 20.03 9.52
N THR A 2 -3.07 20.58 10.26
CA THR A 2 -2.12 19.81 11.10
C THR A 2 -2.78 18.89 12.13
N GLN A 3 -3.84 19.33 12.80
CA GLN A 3 -4.58 18.49 13.76
C GLN A 3 -5.26 17.28 13.11
N ILE A 4 -5.88 17.46 11.93
CA ILE A 4 -6.52 16.37 11.18
C ILE A 4 -5.49 15.35 10.70
N LEU A 5 -4.34 15.84 10.21
CA LEU A 5 -3.23 14.96 9.83
C LEU A 5 -2.69 14.23 11.07
N ASN A 6 -2.53 14.90 12.20
CA ASN A 6 -2.05 14.28 13.44
C ASN A 6 -3.01 13.21 13.96
N MET A 7 -4.33 13.45 13.93
CA MET A 7 -5.33 12.43 14.29
C MET A 7 -5.38 11.26 13.30
N THR A 8 -4.98 11.47 12.04
CA THR A 8 -4.93 10.42 11.02
C THR A 8 -3.67 9.56 11.16
N TYR A 9 -2.50 10.19 11.33
CA TYR A 9 -1.21 9.50 11.37
C TYR A 9 -0.78 9.04 12.77
N ASN A 10 -1.21 9.74 13.82
CA ASN A 10 -0.95 9.43 15.22
C ASN A 10 -2.27 9.18 15.96
N ASN A 11 -3.15 8.37 15.37
CA ASN A 11 -4.47 8.08 15.94
C ASN A 11 -4.32 7.26 17.24
N PRO A 12 -4.69 7.78 18.42
CA PRO A 12 -4.59 7.02 19.67
C PRO A 12 -5.58 5.84 19.74
N PHE A 13 -6.58 5.82 18.86
CA PHE A 13 -7.63 4.81 18.81
C PHE A 13 -7.36 3.70 17.79
N MET A 14 -6.30 3.82 16.99
CA MET A 14 -5.94 2.83 15.97
C MET A 14 -4.43 2.63 15.93
N LYS A 15 -3.99 1.38 16.00
CA LYS A 15 -2.58 1.01 15.88
C LYS A 15 -2.38 0.12 14.67
N ILE A 16 -1.50 0.52 13.75
CA ILE A 16 -1.12 -0.29 12.60
C ILE A 16 0.31 -0.80 12.82
N GLU A 17 0.48 -2.10 12.74
CA GLU A 17 1.78 -2.77 12.85
C GLU A 17 2.08 -3.52 11.56
N VAL A 18 3.30 -3.34 11.03
CA VAL A 18 3.82 -4.19 9.97
C VAL A 18 4.42 -5.43 10.63
N GLN A 19 3.77 -6.58 10.46
CA GLN A 19 4.23 -7.85 11.01
C GLN A 19 5.27 -8.54 10.13
N ASP A 20 5.19 -8.32 8.81
CA ASP A 20 6.09 -8.95 7.84
C ASP A 20 6.13 -8.13 6.55
N LEU A 21 7.29 -8.14 5.89
CA LEU A 21 7.51 -7.57 4.56
C LEU A 21 8.26 -8.60 3.71
N LYS A 22 7.67 -8.95 2.58
CA LYS A 22 8.27 -9.88 1.62
C LYS A 22 8.27 -9.28 0.23
N PHE A 23 9.34 -9.51 -0.51
CA PHE A 23 9.41 -9.16 -1.93
C PHE A 23 8.98 -10.36 -2.76
N GLY A 24 8.12 -10.09 -3.74
CA GLY A 24 7.77 -11.06 -4.77
C GLY A 24 8.69 -10.92 -5.97
N ASN A 25 8.11 -11.04 -7.16
CA ASN A 25 8.85 -10.80 -8.40
C ASN A 25 9.29 -9.34 -8.52
N ILE A 26 10.55 -9.14 -8.89
CA ILE A 26 11.11 -7.84 -9.26
C ILE A 26 11.45 -7.94 -10.75
N GLU A 27 10.77 -7.14 -11.57
CA GLU A 27 11.00 -7.15 -13.02
C GLU A 27 12.40 -6.68 -13.38
N LYS A 28 12.94 -7.18 -14.49
CA LYS A 28 14.19 -6.66 -15.04
C LYS A 28 14.05 -5.18 -15.37
N PRO A 29 15.02 -4.31 -15.00
CA PRO A 29 14.94 -2.90 -15.34
C PRO A 29 14.91 -2.64 -16.85
N GLU A 30 13.99 -1.78 -17.29
CA GLU A 30 13.88 -1.30 -18.66
C GLU A 30 14.34 0.14 -18.77
N LEU A 31 15.16 0.45 -19.78
CA LEU A 31 15.59 1.83 -20.08
C LEU A 31 14.53 2.53 -20.94
N ILE A 32 14.00 3.65 -20.45
CA ILE A 32 13.01 4.48 -21.13
C ILE A 32 13.43 5.94 -20.96
N ALA A 33 13.65 6.66 -22.06
CA ALA A 33 14.00 8.08 -22.06
C ALA A 33 15.17 8.47 -21.11
N GLY A 34 16.19 7.59 -21.00
CA GLY A 34 17.37 7.84 -20.17
C GLY A 34 17.24 7.46 -18.70
N GLU A 35 16.12 6.87 -18.28
CA GLU A 35 15.92 6.35 -16.92
C GLU A 35 15.54 4.86 -16.95
N TYR A 36 15.96 4.13 -15.92
CA TYR A 36 15.64 2.73 -15.71
C TYR A 36 14.41 2.59 -14.82
N PHE A 37 13.48 1.74 -15.26
CA PHE A 37 12.23 1.45 -14.56
C PHE A 37 12.10 -0.03 -14.29
N SER A 38 11.66 -0.41 -13.09
CA SER A 38 11.36 -1.81 -12.73
C SER A 38 10.10 -1.85 -11.86
N ILE A 39 9.19 -2.79 -12.13
CA ILE A 39 8.05 -3.03 -11.24
C ILE A 39 8.47 -4.07 -10.20
N ALA A 40 8.34 -3.72 -8.93
CA ALA A 40 8.57 -4.59 -7.80
C ALA A 40 7.23 -4.95 -7.15
N HIS A 41 6.95 -6.25 -7.06
CA HIS A 41 5.87 -6.77 -6.25
C HIS A 41 6.36 -6.94 -4.81
N TYR A 42 5.54 -6.53 -3.84
CA TYR A 42 5.84 -6.75 -2.43
C TYR A 42 4.56 -7.03 -1.66
N PHE A 43 4.72 -7.74 -0.56
CA PHE A 43 3.66 -8.20 0.30
C PHE A 43 3.90 -7.68 1.71
N LEU A 44 2.88 -7.05 2.29
CA LEU A 44 2.89 -6.64 3.67
C LEU A 44 1.88 -7.49 4.44
N LYS A 45 2.31 -8.02 5.58
CA LYS A 45 1.37 -8.52 6.59
C LYS A 45 1.17 -7.43 7.62
N LEU A 46 -0.05 -6.90 7.72
CA LEU A 46 -0.38 -5.82 8.63
C LEU A 46 -1.33 -6.32 9.72
N LYS A 47 -1.19 -5.77 10.91
CA LYS A 47 -2.17 -5.88 11.98
C LYS A 47 -2.68 -4.50 12.33
N CYS A 48 -3.98 -4.29 12.16
CA CYS A 48 -4.65 -3.04 12.50
C CYS A 48 -5.52 -3.27 13.73
N ASN A 49 -5.06 -2.80 14.90
CA ASN A 49 -5.84 -2.82 16.11
C ASN A 49 -6.83 -1.66 16.11
N VAL A 50 -8.11 -1.99 16.29
CA VAL A 50 -9.24 -1.05 16.36
C VAL A 50 -10.13 -1.38 17.57
N SER A 51 -9.57 -1.94 18.64
CA SER A 51 -10.37 -2.39 19.79
C SER A 51 -11.18 -1.24 20.40
N SER A 52 -10.65 -0.03 20.33
CA SER A 52 -11.28 1.21 20.81
C SER A 52 -12.42 1.74 19.93
N PHE A 53 -12.66 1.14 18.76
CA PHE A 53 -13.74 1.56 17.86
C PHE A 53 -15.08 0.97 18.29
N ASN A 54 -16.16 1.73 18.10
CA ASN A 54 -17.52 1.21 18.19
C ASN A 54 -17.85 0.33 16.96
N ASP A 55 -19.00 -0.35 17.00
CA ASP A 55 -19.37 -1.32 15.98
C ASP A 55 -19.60 -0.69 14.60
N GLU A 56 -20.18 0.50 14.54
CA GLU A 56 -20.38 1.23 13.28
C GLU A 56 -19.03 1.56 12.62
N MET A 57 -18.06 2.04 13.39
CA MET A 57 -16.71 2.33 12.92
C MET A 57 -15.97 1.08 12.47
N LYS A 58 -16.12 -0.04 13.20
CA LYS A 58 -15.57 -1.35 12.80
C LYS A 58 -16.17 -1.82 11.49
N GLN A 59 -17.48 -1.69 11.29
CA GLN A 59 -18.13 -2.03 10.02
C GLN A 59 -17.60 -1.19 8.85
N LYS A 60 -17.48 0.14 9.04
CA LYS A 60 -16.89 1.05 8.04
C LYS A 60 -15.45 0.68 7.72
N MET A 61 -14.64 0.37 8.74
CA MET A 61 -13.26 -0.07 8.56
C MET A 61 -13.19 -1.39 7.79
N ASN A 62 -14.02 -2.37 8.13
CA ASN A 62 -14.09 -3.64 7.40
C ASN A 62 -14.39 -3.42 5.92
N SER A 63 -15.41 -2.62 5.60
CA SER A 63 -15.76 -2.28 4.22
C SER A 63 -14.60 -1.59 3.48
N ALA A 64 -13.91 -0.65 4.12
CA ALA A 64 -12.77 0.05 3.52
C ALA A 64 -11.58 -0.89 3.27
N LEU A 65 -11.21 -1.70 4.27
CA LEU A 65 -10.09 -2.65 4.16
C LEU A 65 -10.37 -3.72 3.11
N THR A 66 -11.57 -4.28 3.09
CA THR A 66 -11.96 -5.29 2.09
C THR A 66 -12.06 -4.71 0.69
N ALA A 67 -12.51 -3.46 0.52
CA ALA A 67 -12.49 -2.78 -0.76
C ALA A 67 -11.04 -2.53 -1.26
N LYS A 68 -10.12 -2.16 -0.37
CA LYS A 68 -8.72 -1.86 -0.73
C LYS A 68 -7.90 -3.13 -1.00
N TYR A 69 -7.98 -4.13 -0.12
CA TYR A 69 -7.11 -5.30 -0.15
C TYR A 69 -7.80 -6.57 -0.66
N GLY A 70 -9.13 -6.59 -0.75
CA GLY A 70 -9.93 -7.76 -1.11
C GLY A 70 -10.38 -8.56 0.12
N ALA A 71 -11.61 -9.10 0.07
CA ALA A 71 -12.21 -9.83 1.19
C ALA A 71 -11.38 -11.03 1.68
N ASN A 72 -10.73 -11.76 0.75
CA ASN A 72 -9.89 -12.91 1.09
C ASN A 72 -8.57 -12.54 1.77
N ASN A 73 -8.20 -11.26 1.74
CA ASN A 73 -6.95 -10.74 2.28
C ASN A 73 -7.14 -10.01 3.62
N VAL A 74 -8.37 -9.93 4.14
CA VAL A 74 -8.69 -9.25 5.38
C VAL A 74 -9.41 -10.22 6.32
N LYS A 75 -8.87 -10.41 7.53
CA LYS A 75 -9.45 -11.26 8.56
C LYS A 75 -9.59 -10.49 9.86
N TYR A 76 -10.80 -10.43 10.42
CA TYR A 76 -11.00 -9.88 11.75
C TYR A 76 -10.71 -10.92 12.84
N LEU A 77 -9.95 -10.52 13.85
CA LEU A 77 -9.64 -11.29 15.06
C LEU A 77 -10.41 -10.66 16.22
N ALA A 78 -11.60 -11.21 16.51
CA ALA A 78 -12.51 -10.64 17.50
C ALA A 78 -11.91 -10.59 18.92
N ASN A 79 -11.15 -11.61 19.31
CA ASN A 79 -10.44 -11.70 20.59
C ASN A 79 -9.39 -10.59 20.78
N GLU A 80 -8.88 -10.02 19.69
CA GLU A 80 -7.83 -8.99 19.71
C GLU A 80 -8.34 -7.62 19.25
N GLY A 81 -9.62 -7.51 18.87
CA GLY A 81 -10.20 -6.31 18.27
C GLY A 81 -9.40 -5.79 17.07
N SER A 82 -8.84 -6.71 16.26
CA SER A 82 -7.82 -6.37 15.27
C SER A 82 -8.11 -6.99 13.90
N TYR A 83 -7.76 -6.30 12.82
CA TYR A 83 -7.73 -6.86 11.47
C TYR A 83 -6.33 -7.34 11.12
N LEU A 84 -6.21 -8.58 10.63
CA LEU A 84 -5.05 -9.05 9.90
C LEU A 84 -5.26 -8.84 8.41
N ILE A 85 -4.27 -8.23 7.76
CA ILE A 85 -4.32 -7.86 6.35
C ILE A 85 -3.10 -8.43 5.64
N ASN A 86 -3.33 -9.17 4.55
CA ASN A 86 -2.29 -9.61 3.64
C ASN A 86 -2.32 -8.72 2.39
N ALA A 87 -1.59 -7.61 2.42
CA ALA A 87 -1.60 -6.62 1.34
C ALA A 87 -0.62 -7.01 0.24
N ASN A 88 -1.14 -7.25 -0.97
CA ASN A 88 -0.34 -7.41 -2.19
C ASN A 88 -0.22 -6.07 -2.91
N MET A 89 1.01 -5.57 -3.00
CA MET A 89 1.31 -4.22 -3.43
C MET A 89 2.30 -4.22 -4.59
N LYS A 90 2.31 -3.14 -5.37
CA LYS A 90 3.29 -2.91 -6.42
C LYS A 90 3.92 -1.52 -6.25
N ALA A 91 5.19 -1.42 -6.59
CA ALA A 91 5.89 -0.15 -6.74
C ALA A 91 6.69 -0.14 -8.04
N CYS A 92 6.83 1.03 -8.65
CA CYS A 92 7.79 1.27 -9.71
C CYS A 92 9.07 1.85 -9.09
N ALA A 93 10.17 1.12 -9.23
CA ALA A 93 11.51 1.61 -8.95
C ALA A 93 12.03 2.38 -10.17
N VAL A 94 12.55 3.58 -9.94
CA VAL A 94 13.09 4.48 -10.97
C VAL A 94 14.54 4.84 -10.62
N SER A 95 15.45 4.75 -11.59
CA SER A 95 16.86 5.07 -11.40
C SER A 95 17.50 5.63 -12.66
N LYS A 96 18.42 6.58 -12.53
CA LYS A 96 19.22 7.08 -13.66
C LYS A 96 20.43 6.20 -13.96
N ASP A 97 20.97 5.53 -12.96
CA ASP A 97 22.30 4.90 -12.99
C ASP A 97 22.32 3.45 -12.49
N LYS A 98 21.14 2.90 -12.14
CA LYS A 98 20.94 1.59 -11.48
C LYS A 98 21.53 1.46 -10.08
N LYS A 99 22.08 2.53 -9.51
CA LYS A 99 22.66 2.55 -8.16
C LYS A 99 21.70 3.19 -7.17
N ILE A 100 21.15 4.34 -7.52
CA ILE A 100 20.20 5.07 -6.67
C ILE A 100 18.80 4.88 -7.23
N TRP A 101 17.91 4.32 -6.41
CA TRP A 101 16.53 4.01 -6.78
C TRP A 101 15.54 4.86 -5.98
N LYS A 102 14.56 5.42 -6.67
CA LYS A 102 13.37 6.04 -6.10
C LYS A 102 12.18 5.12 -6.32
N PHE A 103 11.24 5.10 -5.39
CA PHE A 103 10.09 4.20 -5.46
C PHE A 103 8.79 4.99 -5.54
N VAL A 104 7.95 4.64 -6.50
CA VAL A 104 6.62 5.20 -6.69
C VAL A 104 5.60 4.08 -6.47
N ILE A 105 4.72 4.24 -5.48
CA ILE A 105 3.68 3.26 -5.17
C ILE A 105 2.67 3.22 -6.32
N LEU A 106 2.34 2.01 -6.78
CA LEU A 106 1.39 1.79 -7.87
C LEU A 106 0.05 1.32 -7.29
N GLU A 107 -0.83 2.28 -7.01
CA GLU A 107 -2.21 2.02 -6.57
C GLU A 107 -3.22 2.59 -7.56
N LYS A 108 -4.33 1.87 -7.77
CA LYS A 108 -5.32 2.20 -8.82
C LYS A 108 -5.93 3.57 -8.58
N GLU A 109 -6.10 3.89 -7.30
CA GLU A 109 -6.58 5.17 -6.77
C GLU A 109 -5.75 6.35 -7.28
N TYR A 110 -4.44 6.15 -7.49
CA TYR A 110 -3.49 7.19 -7.91
C TYR A 110 -3.28 7.26 -9.42
N LYS A 111 -3.96 6.43 -10.24
CA LYS A 111 -3.73 6.35 -11.69
C LYS A 111 -3.77 7.72 -12.39
N LYS A 112 -4.68 8.62 -11.98
CA LYS A 112 -4.80 9.99 -12.53
C LYS A 112 -3.59 10.88 -12.26
N VAL A 113 -2.82 10.60 -11.21
CA VAL A 113 -1.60 11.35 -10.86
C VAL A 113 -0.37 10.62 -11.41
N LEU A 114 -0.39 9.28 -11.42
CA LEU A 114 0.70 8.46 -11.94
C LEU A 114 1.03 8.74 -13.42
N VAL A 115 0.02 9.09 -14.24
CA VAL A 115 0.23 9.52 -15.64
C VAL A 115 1.13 10.74 -15.82
N LYS A 116 1.32 11.55 -14.76
CA LYS A 116 2.19 12.72 -14.78
C LYS A 116 3.65 12.42 -14.41
N VAL A 117 3.91 11.25 -13.82
CA VAL A 117 5.21 10.90 -13.23
C VAL A 117 5.83 9.64 -13.81
N LEU A 118 5.04 8.77 -14.44
CA LEU A 118 5.51 7.51 -15.02
C LEU A 118 5.25 7.46 -16.54
N PRO A 119 6.16 6.86 -17.32
CA PRO A 119 5.92 6.64 -18.75
C PRO A 119 4.72 5.73 -19.00
N LYS A 120 4.00 5.97 -20.10
CA LYS A 120 2.85 5.15 -20.51
C LYS A 120 3.16 3.65 -20.54
N LYS A 121 4.35 3.27 -21.04
CA LYS A 121 4.79 1.87 -21.10
C LYS A 121 4.82 1.17 -19.74
N ILE A 122 5.11 1.90 -18.66
CA ILE A 122 5.06 1.36 -17.29
C ILE A 122 3.63 1.29 -16.79
N LEU A 123 2.81 2.30 -17.09
CA LEU A 123 1.41 2.36 -16.68
C LEU A 123 0.54 1.30 -17.37
N ASP A 124 0.89 0.88 -18.59
CA ASP A 124 0.17 -0.17 -19.32
C ASP A 124 0.41 -1.57 -18.72
N LYS A 125 1.45 -1.75 -17.89
CA LYS A 125 1.69 -2.97 -17.10
C LYS A 125 0.92 -3.00 -15.77
N PHE A 126 0.26 -1.89 -15.43
CA PHE A 126 -0.35 -1.62 -14.13
C PHE A 126 -1.89 -1.51 -14.16
#